data_AF-A0A261AE32-F1
#
_entry.id   AF-A0A261AE32-F1
#
_cell.length_a   1.000
_cell.length_b   1.000
_cell.length_c   1.000
_cell.angle_alpha   90.00
_cell.angle_beta   90.00
_cell.angle_gamma   90.00
#
_symmetry.space_group_name_H-M   'P 1'
#
loop_
_entity.id
_entity.type
_entity.pdbx_description
1 polymer ?
#
loop_
_entity_poly.entity_id
_entity_poly.type
_entity_poly.pdbx_seq_one_letter_code
_entity_poly.pdbx_strand_id
1 'polypeptide(L)'
;MLIDGVLGPAESGKFIVEHGSLVKINQRGVLKVAEQILEAAKDGSIKEALFLSPELHPKSGDKEAVQWVFLVDTINFSFWPDEGAHYDVSWNGKTYTGYFSACAAVNKAIAAKIPVLSAEWMKNVTEEEIDRIFRSDSGHSIPLLGERVKAINESGRVLLEKFDGEFYNCVVKSERSAQTLLKLIVENFTSFRDFAEFHNQKVSLLKRAQILVADVYGALQGHDDIADFKDISTITMFADYRVPQALAYLGALDYSQELLDQIGEGKRLDNGSTAEVELRGASIAVCDEIVDQMNKLRATDSRYADVREVTAMEVDVFVWGYRRIHAADVEKKIPFHRTRQMFKKFDEKEDVTGATQLKSSVQKGIRKKLIENYPYLEPHLEEILPKKENFKVIKCKDHIELLADHLGVVRFVKTRNTDYIPTLRTLHKYPFILPHQQVDKGAIKFILNGSSIMCPGLTSPGAKLTPQVPKDTVVAVMAEGKQHALAIGLMSMSSEEIQTINKGNGIESLHYLNDGLWHLAEKSLN
;
A
#
# COMPACT_ATOMS: atom_id res chain seq x y z
N MET A 1 -21.30 -4.44 -4.57
CA MET A 1 -20.25 -4.39 -3.52
C MET A 1 -19.11 -5.29 -3.94
N LEU A 2 -17.88 -4.78 -3.94
CA LEU A 2 -16.67 -5.53 -4.34
C LEU A 2 -16.25 -6.55 -3.26
N ILE A 3 -16.46 -6.19 -1.98
CA ILE A 3 -16.27 -7.04 -0.79
C ILE A 3 -17.36 -6.67 0.21
N ASP A 4 -17.94 -7.65 0.89
CA ASP A 4 -19.01 -7.41 1.88
C ASP A 4 -18.56 -6.46 3.01
N GLY A 5 -19.36 -5.44 3.25
CA GLY A 5 -19.12 -4.44 4.30
C GLY A 5 -18.04 -3.40 3.98
N VAL A 6 -17.49 -3.40 2.76
CA VAL A 6 -16.52 -2.39 2.30
C VAL A 6 -17.20 -1.46 1.30
N LEU A 7 -17.10 -0.14 1.54
CA LEU A 7 -17.59 0.87 0.60
C LEU A 7 -16.78 0.86 -0.69
N GLY A 8 -17.42 1.06 -1.84
CA GLY A 8 -16.72 1.27 -3.11
C GLY A 8 -15.94 2.59 -3.11
N PRO A 9 -15.08 2.85 -4.11
CA PRO A 9 -14.23 4.05 -4.11
C PRO A 9 -15.02 5.36 -4.03
N ALA A 10 -16.09 5.51 -4.81
CA ALA A 10 -16.94 6.71 -4.80
C ALA A 10 -17.68 6.89 -3.46
N GLU A 11 -18.28 5.82 -2.92
CA GLU A 11 -18.93 5.90 -1.60
C GLU A 11 -17.93 6.14 -0.47
N SER A 12 -16.72 5.59 -0.59
CA SER A 12 -15.63 5.82 0.34
C SER A 12 -15.21 7.30 0.35
N GLY A 13 -15.03 7.91 -0.83
CA GLY A 13 -14.71 9.33 -0.92
C GLY A 13 -15.75 10.21 -0.24
N LYS A 14 -17.05 9.96 -0.50
CA LYS A 14 -18.16 10.69 0.14
C LYS A 14 -18.15 10.52 1.66
N PHE A 15 -18.05 9.29 2.14
CA PHE A 15 -18.01 8.99 3.57
C PHE A 15 -16.81 9.66 4.26
N ILE A 16 -15.65 9.63 3.62
CA ILE A 16 -14.42 10.22 4.13
C ILE A 16 -14.55 11.74 4.26
N VAL A 17 -15.10 12.45 3.27
CA VAL A 17 -15.29 13.91 3.34
C VAL A 17 -16.33 14.30 4.40
N GLU A 18 -17.38 13.50 4.57
CA GLU A 18 -18.42 13.75 5.58
C GLU A 18 -17.88 13.66 7.01
N HIS A 19 -16.92 12.77 7.26
CA HIS A 19 -16.40 12.48 8.61
C HIS A 19 -14.99 13.02 8.87
N GLY A 20 -14.30 13.47 7.82
CA GLY A 20 -12.94 14.00 7.87
C GLY A 20 -12.87 15.45 8.37
N SER A 21 -11.68 15.86 8.82
CA SER A 21 -11.43 17.21 9.32
C SER A 21 -10.17 17.89 8.77
N LEU A 22 -9.30 17.13 8.13
CA LEU A 22 -7.99 17.53 7.62
C LEU A 22 -8.04 18.15 6.22
N VAL A 23 -9.00 17.75 5.37
CA VAL A 23 -9.17 18.23 3.99
C VAL A 23 -10.60 18.68 3.77
N LYS A 24 -10.78 19.84 3.12
CA LYS A 24 -12.09 20.37 2.75
C LYS A 24 -12.19 20.61 1.25
N ILE A 25 -13.38 20.38 0.69
CA ILE A 25 -13.67 20.71 -0.70
C ILE A 25 -14.10 22.18 -0.80
N ASN A 26 -13.47 22.91 -1.71
CA ASN A 26 -13.75 24.33 -1.94
C ASN A 26 -14.59 24.51 -3.21
N GLN A 27 -15.86 24.87 -3.04
CA GLN A 27 -16.83 24.98 -4.14
C GLN A 27 -16.46 26.00 -5.21
N ARG A 28 -15.75 27.09 -4.85
CA ARG A 28 -15.27 28.07 -5.85
C ARG A 28 -14.13 27.48 -6.69
N GLY A 29 -13.25 26.71 -6.06
CA GLY A 29 -12.21 25.96 -6.75
C GLY A 29 -12.76 24.89 -7.66
N VAL A 30 -13.76 24.11 -7.20
CA VAL A 30 -14.47 23.11 -8.00
C VAL A 30 -15.05 23.74 -9.27
N LEU A 31 -15.77 24.86 -9.16
CA LEU A 31 -16.30 25.58 -10.31
C LEU A 31 -15.18 26.00 -11.29
N LYS A 32 -14.11 26.61 -10.78
CA LYS A 32 -12.99 27.07 -11.60
C LYS A 32 -12.31 25.91 -12.34
N VAL A 33 -12.08 24.78 -11.67
CA VAL A 33 -11.46 23.60 -12.28
C VAL A 33 -12.39 22.98 -13.32
N ALA A 34 -13.69 22.91 -13.03
CA ALA A 34 -14.71 22.43 -13.98
C ALA A 34 -14.73 23.28 -15.26
N GLU A 35 -14.69 24.61 -15.16
CA GLU A 35 -14.60 25.49 -16.33
C GLU A 35 -13.31 25.26 -17.13
N GLN A 36 -12.15 25.14 -16.46
CA GLN A 36 -10.87 24.87 -17.13
C GLN A 36 -10.90 23.56 -17.92
N ILE A 37 -11.46 22.50 -17.34
CA ILE A 37 -11.55 21.20 -18.00
C ILE A 37 -12.55 21.24 -19.17
N LEU A 38 -13.69 21.93 -19.02
CA LEU A 38 -14.65 22.11 -20.11
C LEU A 38 -14.08 22.90 -21.29
N GLU A 39 -13.29 23.96 -21.03
CA GLU A 39 -12.58 24.66 -22.10
C GLU A 39 -11.58 23.74 -22.81
N ALA A 40 -10.81 22.96 -22.06
CA ALA A 40 -9.87 22.00 -22.63
C ALA A 40 -10.57 20.86 -23.41
N ALA A 41 -11.76 20.45 -22.97
CA ALA A 41 -12.58 19.48 -23.70
C ALA A 41 -13.18 20.07 -24.97
N LYS A 42 -13.54 21.36 -24.94
CA LYS A 42 -14.11 22.11 -26.06
C LYS A 42 -13.09 22.38 -27.17
N ASP A 43 -11.87 22.78 -26.81
CA ASP A 43 -10.79 23.05 -27.78
C ASP A 43 -10.02 21.77 -28.20
N GLY A 44 -10.25 20.67 -27.48
CA GLY A 44 -9.67 19.36 -27.78
C GLY A 44 -8.30 19.11 -27.15
N SER A 45 -7.73 20.06 -26.42
CA SER A 45 -6.46 19.92 -25.70
C SER A 45 -6.49 18.84 -24.61
N ILE A 46 -7.68 18.50 -24.09
CA ILE A 46 -7.85 17.38 -23.15
C ILE A 46 -7.33 16.04 -23.70
N LYS A 47 -7.25 15.89 -25.04
CA LYS A 47 -6.74 14.67 -25.69
C LYS A 47 -5.26 14.41 -25.40
N GLU A 48 -4.48 15.44 -25.11
CA GLU A 48 -3.06 15.29 -24.73
C GLU A 48 -2.89 14.51 -23.43
N ALA A 49 -3.95 14.44 -22.63
CA ALA A 49 -4.01 13.71 -21.39
C ALA A 49 -4.27 12.20 -21.62
N LEU A 50 -4.98 11.81 -22.69
CA LEU A 50 -5.44 10.43 -22.92
C LEU A 50 -4.30 9.40 -23.00
N PHE A 51 -4.61 8.14 -22.68
CA PHE A 51 -3.65 7.02 -22.63
C PHE A 51 -2.80 6.87 -23.90
N LEU A 52 -3.38 7.12 -25.08
CA LEU A 52 -2.67 7.00 -26.36
C LEU A 52 -1.74 8.19 -26.67
N SER A 53 -1.70 9.23 -25.84
CA SER A 53 -0.84 10.41 -26.06
C SER A 53 0.64 10.15 -25.74
N PRO A 54 1.04 9.59 -24.57
CA PRO A 54 2.45 9.39 -24.25
C PRO A 54 3.19 8.44 -25.18
N GLU A 55 4.39 8.82 -25.64
CA GLU A 55 5.20 8.05 -26.60
C GLU A 55 5.62 6.66 -26.11
N LEU A 56 5.71 6.45 -24.78
CA LEU A 56 6.14 5.20 -24.18
C LEU A 56 5.02 4.16 -24.04
N HIS A 57 3.76 4.57 -24.16
CA HIS A 57 2.62 3.65 -24.07
C HIS A 57 2.45 2.88 -25.39
N PRO A 58 2.00 1.62 -25.35
CA PRO A 58 1.73 0.84 -26.56
C PRO A 58 0.66 1.50 -27.43
N LYS A 59 0.81 1.38 -28.75
CA LYS A 59 -0.10 1.96 -29.77
C LYS A 59 -0.81 0.92 -30.63
N SER A 60 -0.50 -0.37 -30.42
CA SER A 60 -1.00 -1.46 -31.25
C SER A 60 -2.47 -1.75 -31.02
N GLY A 61 -2.99 -1.50 -29.81
CA GLY A 61 -4.37 -1.81 -29.44
C GLY A 61 -4.68 -3.30 -29.51
N ASP A 62 -3.69 -4.15 -29.23
CA ASP A 62 -3.79 -5.61 -29.30
C ASP A 62 -3.56 -6.26 -27.93
N LYS A 63 -3.55 -7.59 -27.91
CA LYS A 63 -3.29 -8.38 -26.69
C LYS A 63 -1.96 -8.02 -26.03
N GLU A 64 -0.93 -7.72 -26.81
CA GLU A 64 0.39 -7.37 -26.26
C GLU A 64 0.33 -6.02 -25.54
N ALA A 65 -0.42 -5.04 -26.07
CA ALA A 65 -0.69 -3.78 -25.37
C ALA A 65 -1.37 -4.01 -24.01
N VAL A 66 -2.33 -4.93 -23.93
CA VAL A 66 -3.00 -5.28 -22.65
C VAL A 66 -2.04 -5.92 -21.65
N GLN A 67 -1.16 -6.82 -22.12
CA GLN A 67 -0.15 -7.44 -21.25
C GLN A 67 0.87 -6.41 -20.74
N TRP A 68 1.25 -5.46 -21.60
CA TRP A 68 2.12 -4.34 -21.23
C TRP A 68 1.47 -3.48 -20.15
N VAL A 69 0.20 -3.08 -20.34
CA VAL A 69 -0.57 -2.31 -19.35
C VAL A 69 -0.62 -3.06 -18.03
N PHE A 70 -0.95 -4.35 -18.06
CA PHE A 70 -1.04 -5.17 -16.86
C PHE A 70 0.27 -5.22 -16.06
N LEU A 71 1.41 -5.40 -16.73
CA LEU A 71 2.72 -5.39 -16.05
C LEU A 71 3.02 -4.01 -15.44
N VAL A 72 2.83 -2.93 -16.21
CA VAL A 72 3.14 -1.57 -15.77
C VAL A 72 2.27 -1.17 -14.58
N ASP A 73 0.98 -1.50 -14.59
CA ASP A 73 0.09 -1.22 -13.47
C ASP A 73 0.31 -2.10 -12.25
N THR A 74 0.76 -3.35 -12.46
CA THR A 74 1.24 -4.22 -11.39
C THR A 74 2.38 -3.58 -10.61
N ILE A 75 3.20 -2.73 -11.25
CA ILE A 75 4.32 -2.01 -10.61
C ILE A 75 4.04 -0.51 -10.39
N ASN A 76 2.82 -0.01 -10.65
CA ASN A 76 2.51 1.43 -10.62
C ASN A 76 2.30 1.99 -9.20
N PHE A 77 3.35 1.92 -8.39
CA PHE A 77 3.38 2.46 -7.03
C PHE A 77 4.77 2.99 -6.68
N SER A 78 4.82 4.08 -5.90
CA SER A 78 6.01 4.63 -5.25
C SER A 78 7.27 4.74 -6.14
N PHE A 79 7.28 5.66 -7.13
CA PHE A 79 8.45 5.87 -8.00
C PHE A 79 9.45 6.94 -7.50
N TRP A 80 9.21 7.54 -6.34
CA TRP A 80 10.17 8.47 -5.74
C TRP A 80 11.23 7.65 -4.98
N PRO A 81 12.53 7.85 -5.23
CA PRO A 81 13.56 6.95 -4.74
C PRO A 81 13.82 7.12 -3.24
N ASP A 82 14.46 6.13 -2.61
CA ASP A 82 15.03 6.28 -1.26
C ASP A 82 16.38 7.00 -1.30
N GLU A 83 17.13 6.84 -2.40
CA GLU A 83 18.43 7.44 -2.66
C GLU A 83 18.46 8.13 -4.04
N GLY A 84 19.13 9.28 -4.13
CA GLY A 84 19.15 10.09 -5.35
C GLY A 84 17.96 11.05 -5.45
N ALA A 85 18.01 11.95 -6.45
CA ALA A 85 17.01 12.99 -6.62
C ALA A 85 15.72 12.45 -7.26
N HIS A 86 15.85 11.58 -8.27
CA HIS A 86 14.76 11.03 -9.05
C HIS A 86 15.02 9.57 -9.40
N TYR A 87 13.96 8.82 -9.68
CA TYR A 87 14.06 7.55 -10.38
C TYR A 87 14.10 7.83 -11.88
N ASP A 88 15.24 7.61 -12.53
CA ASP A 88 15.53 8.04 -13.90
C ASP A 88 15.98 6.89 -14.80
N VAL A 89 15.41 6.80 -16.00
CA VAL A 89 15.78 5.77 -17.01
C VAL A 89 15.79 6.41 -18.40
N SER A 90 16.87 6.20 -19.13
CA SER A 90 17.06 6.70 -20.49
C SER A 90 16.67 5.67 -21.55
N TRP A 91 15.88 6.13 -22.52
CA TRP A 91 15.42 5.34 -23.65
C TRP A 91 15.33 6.21 -24.91
N ASN A 92 15.86 5.72 -26.04
CA ASN A 92 15.90 6.43 -27.33
C ASN A 92 16.44 7.87 -27.24
N GLY A 93 17.51 8.09 -26.46
CA GLY A 93 18.16 9.39 -26.34
C GLY A 93 17.44 10.40 -25.45
N LYS A 94 16.37 9.99 -24.75
CA LYS A 94 15.62 10.81 -23.79
C LYS A 94 15.63 10.17 -22.41
N THR A 95 15.84 10.98 -21.38
CA THR A 95 15.76 10.54 -19.97
C THR A 95 14.36 10.82 -19.44
N TYR A 96 13.76 9.81 -18.83
CA TYR A 96 12.44 9.89 -18.20
C TYR A 96 12.57 9.89 -16.68
N THR A 97 11.53 10.33 -15.98
CA THR A 97 11.45 10.29 -14.52
C THR A 97 10.15 9.68 -14.02
N GLY A 98 10.20 9.06 -12.85
CA GLY A 98 9.02 8.52 -12.15
C GLY A 98 8.33 7.41 -12.93
N TYR A 99 7.02 7.54 -13.15
CA TYR A 99 6.21 6.56 -13.90
C TYR A 99 6.75 6.28 -15.31
N PHE A 100 7.18 7.32 -16.03
CA PHE A 100 7.72 7.12 -17.38
C PHE A 100 9.08 6.44 -17.39
N SER A 101 9.85 6.47 -16.29
CA SER A 101 11.06 5.66 -16.16
C SER A 101 10.71 4.17 -16.14
N ALA A 102 9.65 3.78 -15.44
CA ALA A 102 9.19 2.40 -15.42
C ALA A 102 8.69 1.95 -16.81
N CYS A 103 7.96 2.81 -17.52
CA CYS A 103 7.55 2.55 -18.91
C CYS A 103 8.77 2.36 -19.83
N ALA A 104 9.76 3.24 -19.71
CA ALA A 104 11.02 3.16 -20.48
C ALA A 104 11.80 1.87 -20.16
N ALA A 105 11.85 1.46 -18.89
CA ALA A 105 12.48 0.21 -18.45
C ALA A 105 11.80 -1.03 -19.05
N VAL A 106 10.45 -1.07 -19.05
CA VAL A 106 9.69 -2.16 -19.69
C VAL A 106 9.97 -2.22 -21.19
N ASN A 107 9.92 -1.07 -21.88
CA ASN A 107 10.20 -1.00 -23.32
C ASN A 107 11.63 -1.45 -23.66
N LYS A 108 12.60 -1.07 -22.83
CA LYS A 108 14.00 -1.51 -22.95
C LYS A 108 14.13 -3.02 -22.76
N ALA A 109 13.41 -3.61 -21.80
CA ALA A 109 13.41 -5.05 -21.58
C ALA A 109 12.79 -5.82 -22.75
N ILE A 110 11.68 -5.33 -23.31
CA ILE A 110 11.04 -5.90 -24.51
C ILE A 110 11.98 -5.81 -25.71
N ALA A 111 12.63 -4.67 -25.94
CA ALA A 111 13.62 -4.50 -27.01
C ALA A 111 14.83 -5.43 -26.84
N ALA A 112 15.21 -5.73 -25.59
CA ALA A 112 16.23 -6.72 -25.25
C ALA A 112 15.74 -8.18 -25.33
N LYS A 113 14.50 -8.41 -25.79
CA LYS A 113 13.86 -9.73 -25.91
C LYS A 113 13.74 -10.48 -24.58
N ILE A 114 13.67 -9.76 -23.47
CA ILE A 114 13.29 -10.33 -22.18
C ILE A 114 11.78 -10.54 -22.20
N PRO A 115 11.26 -11.75 -21.87
CA PRO A 115 9.84 -12.07 -21.99
C PRO A 115 9.01 -11.46 -20.85
N VAL A 116 9.18 -10.16 -20.56
CA VAL A 116 8.59 -9.49 -19.39
C VAL A 116 7.05 -9.51 -19.36
N LEU A 117 6.42 -9.70 -20.52
CA LEU A 117 4.97 -9.77 -20.70
C LEU A 117 4.39 -11.19 -20.53
N SER A 118 5.24 -12.20 -20.33
CA SER A 118 4.82 -13.59 -20.14
C SER A 118 4.50 -13.88 -18.68
N ALA A 119 3.35 -14.50 -18.41
CA ALA A 119 3.00 -14.94 -17.07
C ALA A 119 4.01 -15.96 -16.48
N GLU A 120 4.65 -16.78 -17.32
CA GLU A 120 5.69 -17.72 -16.88
C GLU A 120 6.95 -16.99 -16.43
N TRP A 121 7.33 -15.91 -17.12
CA TRP A 121 8.41 -15.04 -16.65
C TRP A 121 8.01 -14.33 -15.36
N MET A 122 6.82 -13.72 -15.33
CA MET A 122 6.33 -12.99 -14.17
C MET A 122 6.33 -13.87 -12.91
N LYS A 123 5.86 -15.13 -13.00
CA LYS A 123 5.81 -16.08 -11.88
C LYS A 123 7.19 -16.38 -11.26
N ASN A 124 8.25 -16.34 -12.06
CA ASN A 124 9.58 -16.85 -11.69
C ASN A 124 10.65 -15.75 -11.54
N VAL A 125 10.34 -14.50 -11.88
CA VAL A 125 11.33 -13.41 -11.84
C VAL A 125 11.90 -13.20 -10.44
N THR A 126 13.20 -12.91 -10.36
CA THR A 126 13.93 -12.67 -9.11
C THR A 126 14.13 -11.19 -8.80
N GLU A 127 14.50 -10.86 -7.57
CA GLU A 127 14.92 -9.50 -7.20
C GLU A 127 16.09 -9.01 -8.03
N GLU A 128 17.09 -9.85 -8.31
CA GLU A 128 18.25 -9.50 -9.13
C GLU A 128 17.84 -9.11 -10.56
N GLU A 129 16.91 -9.85 -11.16
CA GLU A 129 16.41 -9.57 -12.50
C GLU A 129 15.58 -8.31 -12.56
N ILE A 130 14.65 -8.11 -11.61
CA ILE A 130 13.86 -6.87 -11.52
C ILE A 130 14.77 -5.68 -11.26
N ASP A 131 15.74 -5.80 -10.36
CA ASP A 131 16.68 -4.73 -10.08
C ASP A 131 17.49 -4.38 -11.33
N ARG A 132 17.97 -5.37 -12.09
CA ARG A 132 18.67 -5.13 -13.36
C ARG A 132 17.79 -4.41 -14.40
N ILE A 133 16.52 -4.78 -14.52
CA ILE A 133 15.59 -4.19 -15.51
C ILE A 133 15.22 -2.75 -15.12
N PHE A 134 14.90 -2.54 -13.84
CA PHE A 134 14.33 -1.30 -13.34
C PHE A 134 15.35 -0.41 -12.63
N ARG A 135 16.66 -0.74 -12.63
CA ARG A 135 17.71 0.12 -12.06
C ARG A 135 17.68 1.51 -12.69
N SER A 136 17.84 2.53 -11.86
CA SER A 136 18.04 3.91 -12.32
C SER A 136 19.34 4.03 -13.12
N ASP A 137 19.43 4.96 -14.07
CA ASP A 137 20.71 5.24 -14.77
C ASP A 137 21.78 5.75 -13.79
N SER A 138 21.33 6.40 -12.71
CA SER A 138 22.15 6.79 -11.55
C SER A 138 22.64 5.62 -10.67
N GLY A 139 22.26 4.38 -11.00
CA GLY A 139 22.75 3.16 -10.34
C GLY A 139 21.93 2.68 -9.14
N HIS A 140 21.00 3.50 -8.66
CA HIS A 140 20.13 3.16 -7.52
C HIS A 140 19.01 2.17 -7.92
N SER A 141 18.70 1.25 -7.01
CA SER A 141 17.59 0.32 -7.16
C SER A 141 16.24 1.04 -7.12
N ILE A 142 15.25 0.50 -7.84
CA ILE A 142 13.89 1.00 -7.76
C ILE A 142 13.35 0.81 -6.32
N PRO A 143 12.70 1.80 -5.71
CA PRO A 143 12.11 1.67 -4.38
C PRO A 143 11.10 0.51 -4.32
N LEU A 144 11.03 -0.15 -3.16
CA LEU A 144 10.14 -1.29 -2.89
C LEU A 144 10.39 -2.47 -3.85
N LEU A 145 11.66 -2.78 -4.14
CA LEU A 145 12.06 -3.84 -5.07
C LEU A 145 11.43 -5.20 -4.75
N GLY A 146 11.62 -5.74 -3.55
CA GLY A 146 11.10 -7.07 -3.18
C GLY A 146 9.57 -7.13 -3.22
N GLU A 147 8.93 -6.04 -2.82
CA GLU A 147 7.50 -5.83 -2.91
C GLU A 147 6.98 -5.83 -4.37
N ARG A 148 7.72 -5.24 -5.33
CA ARG A 148 7.41 -5.35 -6.78
C ARG A 148 7.54 -6.78 -7.27
N VAL A 149 8.59 -7.50 -6.88
CA VAL A 149 8.78 -8.91 -7.25
C VAL A 149 7.61 -9.75 -6.76
N LYS A 150 7.15 -9.56 -5.52
CA LYS A 150 5.98 -10.27 -4.98
C LYS A 150 4.72 -10.02 -5.82
N ALA A 151 4.45 -8.75 -6.17
CA ALA A 151 3.29 -8.39 -7.00
C ALA A 151 3.37 -9.00 -8.41
N ILE A 152 4.55 -9.00 -9.04
CA ILE A 152 4.77 -9.61 -10.36
C ILE A 152 4.62 -11.13 -10.28
N ASN A 153 5.25 -11.80 -9.30
CA ASN A 153 5.16 -13.25 -9.13
C ASN A 153 3.73 -13.71 -8.81
N GLU A 154 3.01 -12.98 -7.96
CA GLU A 154 1.58 -13.23 -7.74
C GLU A 154 0.80 -13.16 -9.05
N SER A 155 0.97 -12.06 -9.79
CA SER A 155 0.25 -11.82 -11.02
C SER A 155 0.51 -12.92 -12.05
N GLY A 156 1.77 -13.35 -12.22
CA GLY A 156 2.11 -14.47 -13.09
C GLY A 156 1.44 -15.78 -12.68
N ARG A 157 1.42 -16.13 -11.38
CA ARG A 157 0.72 -17.33 -10.89
C ARG A 157 -0.78 -17.28 -11.19
N VAL A 158 -1.43 -16.16 -10.84
CA VAL A 158 -2.87 -15.97 -11.01
C VAL A 158 -3.26 -16.03 -12.48
N LEU A 159 -2.48 -15.41 -13.37
CA LEU A 159 -2.71 -15.48 -14.81
C LEU A 159 -2.67 -16.92 -15.33
N LEU A 160 -1.64 -17.69 -14.98
CA LEU A 160 -1.51 -19.09 -15.40
C LEU A 160 -2.62 -19.98 -14.85
N GLU A 161 -3.07 -19.74 -13.62
CA GLU A 161 -4.08 -20.57 -12.95
C GLU A 161 -5.51 -20.27 -13.41
N LYS A 162 -5.84 -19.02 -13.75
CA LYS A 162 -7.23 -18.56 -13.90
C LYS A 162 -7.56 -17.89 -15.24
N PHE A 163 -6.55 -17.50 -16.01
CA PHE A 163 -6.71 -16.68 -17.21
C PHE A 163 -5.82 -17.16 -18.38
N ASP A 164 -5.43 -18.44 -18.37
CA ASP A 164 -4.64 -19.08 -19.43
C ASP A 164 -3.33 -18.34 -19.76
N GLY A 165 -2.72 -17.69 -18.75
CA GLY A 165 -1.48 -16.93 -18.87
C GLY A 165 -1.62 -15.51 -19.45
N GLU A 166 -2.83 -15.07 -19.84
CA GLU A 166 -3.05 -13.76 -20.45
C GLU A 166 -4.06 -12.91 -19.65
N PHE A 167 -3.69 -11.68 -19.25
CA PHE A 167 -4.61 -10.75 -18.62
C PHE A 167 -5.73 -10.33 -19.58
N TYR A 168 -5.49 -10.38 -20.88
CA TYR A 168 -6.54 -10.21 -21.89
C TYR A 168 -7.75 -11.12 -21.64
N ASN A 169 -7.54 -12.37 -21.21
CA ASN A 169 -8.65 -13.28 -20.88
C ASN A 169 -9.43 -12.86 -19.61
N CYS A 170 -8.80 -12.10 -18.70
CA CYS A 170 -9.50 -11.42 -17.61
C CYS A 170 -10.41 -10.30 -18.16
N VAL A 171 -9.91 -9.52 -19.13
CA VAL A 171 -10.70 -8.48 -19.82
C VAL A 171 -11.88 -9.10 -20.56
N VAL A 172 -11.69 -10.21 -21.28
CA VAL A 172 -12.79 -10.97 -21.93
C VAL A 172 -13.88 -11.34 -20.91
N LYS A 173 -13.48 -11.87 -19.75
CA LYS A 173 -14.40 -12.27 -18.66
C LYS A 173 -15.15 -11.10 -18.02
N SER A 174 -14.75 -9.86 -18.28
CA SER A 174 -15.47 -8.68 -17.77
C SER A 174 -16.78 -8.41 -18.51
N GLU A 175 -17.02 -9.05 -19.65
CA GLU A 175 -18.23 -8.89 -20.47
C GLU A 175 -18.55 -7.41 -20.77
N ARG A 176 -17.51 -6.65 -21.13
CA ARG A 176 -17.59 -5.22 -21.44
C ARG A 176 -18.18 -4.40 -20.29
N SER A 177 -17.80 -4.73 -19.05
CA SER A 177 -18.11 -3.97 -17.84
C SER A 177 -16.84 -3.63 -17.06
N ALA A 178 -16.59 -2.33 -16.90
CA ALA A 178 -15.51 -1.76 -16.09
C ALA A 178 -15.63 -2.20 -14.62
N GLN A 179 -16.84 -2.23 -14.05
CA GLN A 179 -17.07 -2.69 -12.68
C GLN A 179 -16.83 -4.20 -12.53
N THR A 180 -17.17 -4.99 -13.54
CA THR A 180 -16.89 -6.43 -13.55
C THR A 180 -15.39 -6.68 -13.65
N LEU A 181 -14.67 -5.94 -14.50
CA LEU A 181 -13.22 -6.02 -14.58
C LEU A 181 -12.55 -5.60 -13.25
N LEU A 182 -13.00 -4.49 -12.66
CA LEU A 182 -12.52 -4.02 -11.35
C LEU A 182 -12.71 -5.10 -10.28
N LYS A 183 -13.88 -5.75 -10.26
CA LYS A 183 -14.17 -6.86 -9.35
C LYS A 183 -13.24 -8.05 -9.59
N LEU A 184 -13.07 -8.49 -10.84
CA LEU A 184 -12.16 -9.58 -11.20
C LEU A 184 -10.73 -9.28 -10.77
N ILE A 185 -10.26 -8.03 -10.93
CA ILE A 185 -8.93 -7.61 -10.49
C ILE A 185 -8.81 -7.75 -8.97
N VAL A 186 -9.74 -7.17 -8.20
CA VAL A 186 -9.71 -7.16 -6.73
C VAL A 186 -9.82 -8.56 -6.12
N GLU A 187 -10.64 -9.43 -6.73
CA GLU A 187 -10.85 -10.80 -6.26
C GLU A 187 -9.63 -11.70 -6.51
N ASN A 188 -8.91 -11.48 -7.61
CA ASN A 188 -7.87 -12.42 -8.06
C ASN A 188 -6.44 -11.95 -7.79
N PHE A 189 -6.18 -10.64 -7.76
CA PHE A 189 -4.84 -10.09 -7.62
C PHE A 189 -4.75 -9.26 -6.33
N THR A 190 -4.25 -9.88 -5.25
CA THR A 190 -4.28 -9.27 -3.91
C THR A 190 -3.41 -8.01 -3.85
N SER A 191 -2.34 -7.94 -4.64
CA SER A 191 -1.51 -6.74 -4.76
C SER A 191 -2.32 -5.51 -5.17
N PHE A 192 -3.39 -5.63 -5.95
CA PHE A 192 -4.22 -4.49 -6.37
C PHE A 192 -5.21 -4.00 -5.30
N ARG A 193 -5.33 -4.70 -4.18
CA ARG A 193 -6.21 -4.31 -3.07
C ARG A 193 -5.65 -3.09 -2.34
N ASP A 194 -6.52 -2.13 -2.10
CA ASP A 194 -6.20 -0.83 -1.49
C ASP A 194 -7.41 -0.43 -0.63
N PHE A 195 -7.44 -1.05 0.56
CA PHE A 195 -8.48 -0.93 1.56
C PHE A 195 -7.93 -0.27 2.81
N ALA A 196 -8.76 0.50 3.48
CA ALA A 196 -8.44 1.11 4.75
C ALA A 196 -9.65 1.08 5.69
N GLU A 197 -9.44 1.54 6.91
CA GLU A 197 -10.51 1.80 7.87
C GLU A 197 -10.50 3.28 8.22
N PHE A 198 -11.66 3.92 8.11
CA PHE A 198 -11.83 5.32 8.42
C PHE A 198 -13.06 5.45 9.33
N HIS A 199 -12.88 5.98 10.54
CA HIS A 199 -13.97 6.11 11.52
C HIS A 199 -14.78 4.80 11.74
N ASN A 200 -14.08 3.66 11.88
CA ASN A 200 -14.64 2.31 12.01
C ASN A 200 -15.43 1.79 10.79
N GLN A 201 -15.41 2.51 9.67
CA GLN A 201 -15.97 2.05 8.39
C GLN A 201 -14.83 1.53 7.51
N LYS A 202 -15.03 0.33 6.94
CA LYS A 202 -14.11 -0.17 5.92
C LYS A 202 -14.36 0.59 4.61
N VAL A 203 -13.30 1.20 4.09
CA VAL A 203 -13.30 2.01 2.87
C VAL A 203 -12.34 1.41 1.86
N SER A 204 -12.53 1.74 0.58
CA SER A 204 -11.66 1.34 -0.50
C SER A 204 -11.26 2.54 -1.35
N LEU A 205 -10.01 2.56 -1.83
CA LEU A 205 -9.48 3.59 -2.73
C LEU A 205 -9.15 2.97 -4.09
N LEU A 206 -8.66 1.71 -4.08
CA LEU A 206 -8.45 0.86 -5.26
C LEU A 206 -7.66 1.54 -6.40
N LYS A 207 -6.72 2.42 -6.05
CA LYS A 207 -6.03 3.30 -7.02
C LYS A 207 -5.50 2.53 -8.23
N ARG A 208 -4.71 1.47 -7.99
CA ARG A 208 -4.10 0.70 -9.09
C ARG A 208 -5.09 -0.16 -9.85
N ALA A 209 -6.10 -0.70 -9.18
CA ALA A 209 -7.12 -1.52 -9.83
C ALA A 209 -7.96 -0.66 -10.78
N GLN A 210 -8.28 0.58 -10.36
CA GLN A 210 -8.99 1.55 -11.18
C GLN A 210 -8.14 2.04 -12.37
N ILE A 211 -6.84 2.30 -12.16
CA ILE A 211 -5.91 2.61 -13.26
C ILE A 211 -5.88 1.47 -14.28
N LEU A 212 -5.75 0.22 -13.82
CA LEU A 212 -5.69 -0.93 -14.73
C LEU A 212 -6.94 -1.05 -15.62
N VAL A 213 -8.14 -0.77 -15.07
CA VAL A 213 -9.37 -0.74 -15.89
C VAL A 213 -9.32 0.40 -16.91
N ALA A 214 -8.90 1.59 -16.48
CA ALA A 214 -8.81 2.79 -17.30
C ALA A 214 -7.77 2.68 -18.42
N ASP A 215 -6.59 2.13 -18.13
CA ASP A 215 -5.50 1.99 -19.07
C ASP A 215 -5.80 0.88 -20.08
N VAL A 216 -6.49 -0.20 -19.69
CA VAL A 216 -7.03 -1.18 -20.65
C VAL A 216 -8.06 -0.55 -21.58
N TYR A 217 -9.00 0.22 -21.03
CA TYR A 217 -9.98 0.98 -21.81
C TYR A 217 -9.28 1.89 -22.83
N GLY A 218 -8.30 2.67 -22.37
CA GLY A 218 -7.54 3.58 -23.24
C GLY A 218 -6.65 2.88 -24.26
N ALA A 219 -6.04 1.74 -23.91
CA ALA A 219 -5.15 1.00 -24.80
C ALA A 219 -5.89 0.34 -25.97
N LEU A 220 -7.13 -0.12 -25.75
CA LEU A 220 -7.94 -0.81 -26.75
C LEU A 220 -8.93 0.11 -27.47
N GLN A 221 -9.08 1.36 -27.03
CA GLN A 221 -10.04 2.31 -27.58
C GLN A 221 -9.90 2.47 -29.10
N GLY A 222 -10.96 2.11 -29.84
CA GLY A 222 -10.98 2.21 -31.31
C GLY A 222 -10.23 1.09 -32.04
N HIS A 223 -9.70 0.10 -31.31
CA HIS A 223 -8.97 -1.05 -31.86
C HIS A 223 -9.69 -2.37 -31.59
N ASP A 224 -10.22 -2.56 -30.38
CA ASP A 224 -10.89 -3.80 -29.94
C ASP A 224 -12.08 -3.44 -29.03
N ASP A 225 -13.28 -3.89 -29.41
CA ASP A 225 -14.53 -3.53 -28.73
C ASP A 225 -14.73 -4.27 -27.39
N ILE A 226 -13.82 -5.19 -27.05
CA ILE A 226 -13.86 -5.93 -25.79
C ILE A 226 -13.72 -5.03 -24.55
N ALA A 227 -13.07 -3.88 -24.71
CA ALA A 227 -12.93 -2.87 -23.68
C ALA A 227 -13.86 -1.67 -23.89
N ASP A 228 -14.85 -1.73 -24.80
CA ASP A 228 -15.92 -0.74 -24.86
C ASP A 228 -16.87 -0.93 -23.66
N PHE A 229 -16.39 -0.55 -22.48
CA PHE A 229 -17.07 -0.76 -21.21
C PHE A 229 -18.30 0.15 -21.10
N LYS A 230 -19.48 -0.47 -20.94
CA LYS A 230 -20.77 0.22 -20.86
C LYS A 230 -20.92 1.16 -19.65
N ASP A 231 -20.08 0.96 -18.64
CA ASP A 231 -20.10 1.61 -17.33
C ASP A 231 -18.73 2.24 -16.98
N ILE A 232 -17.89 2.57 -17.98
CA ILE A 232 -16.57 3.20 -17.75
C ILE A 232 -16.64 4.48 -16.90
N SER A 233 -17.74 5.23 -17.01
CA SER A 233 -17.98 6.45 -16.23
C SER A 233 -18.10 6.21 -14.72
N THR A 234 -18.22 4.96 -14.27
CA THR A 234 -18.25 4.59 -12.85
C THR A 234 -16.87 4.46 -12.22
N ILE A 235 -15.80 4.44 -13.03
CA ILE A 235 -14.42 4.45 -12.53
C ILE A 235 -14.09 5.87 -12.05
N THR A 236 -13.63 5.97 -10.81
CA THR A 236 -13.31 7.27 -10.20
C THR A 236 -11.94 7.78 -10.65
N MET A 237 -11.54 8.94 -10.13
CA MET A 237 -10.15 9.36 -10.16
C MET A 237 -9.23 8.38 -9.42
N PHE A 238 -7.93 8.48 -9.68
CA PHE A 238 -6.91 7.57 -9.14
C PHE A 238 -6.20 8.25 -7.98
N ALA A 239 -6.63 7.96 -6.76
CA ALA A 239 -6.15 8.64 -5.54
C ALA A 239 -4.66 8.35 -5.26
N ASP A 240 -3.77 9.03 -5.98
CA ASP A 240 -2.32 8.97 -5.87
C ASP A 240 -1.78 10.09 -4.95
N TYR A 241 -0.47 10.35 -5.00
CA TYR A 241 0.15 11.43 -4.21
C TYR A 241 0.30 12.78 -4.93
N ARG A 242 0.11 12.85 -6.25
CA ARG A 242 0.32 14.08 -7.04
C ARG A 242 -0.97 14.78 -7.42
N VAL A 243 -2.03 14.06 -7.73
CA VAL A 243 -3.34 14.62 -8.08
C VAL A 243 -3.94 15.41 -6.91
N PRO A 244 -3.90 14.94 -5.64
CA PRO A 244 -4.37 15.76 -4.52
C PRO A 244 -3.59 17.08 -4.37
N GLN A 245 -2.26 17.03 -4.55
CA GLN A 245 -1.39 18.21 -4.50
C GLN A 245 -1.82 19.26 -5.55
N ALA A 246 -2.17 18.81 -6.76
CA ALA A 246 -2.59 19.66 -7.85
C ALA A 246 -4.00 20.21 -7.63
N LEU A 247 -4.94 19.40 -7.14
CA LEU A 247 -6.28 19.85 -6.77
C LEU A 247 -6.23 20.94 -5.69
N ALA A 248 -5.34 20.79 -4.70
CA ALA A 248 -5.10 21.80 -3.69
C ALA A 248 -4.48 23.08 -4.28
N TYR A 249 -3.51 22.94 -5.18
CA TYR A 249 -2.90 24.09 -5.88
C TYR A 249 -3.93 24.87 -6.73
N LEU A 250 -4.82 24.15 -7.42
CA LEU A 250 -5.88 24.73 -8.24
C LEU A 250 -6.97 25.38 -7.38
N GLY A 251 -7.00 25.07 -6.09
CA GLY A 251 -7.89 25.61 -5.08
C GLY A 251 -9.18 24.81 -4.89
N ALA A 252 -9.28 23.60 -5.43
CA ALA A 252 -10.43 22.70 -5.26
C ALA A 252 -10.41 21.96 -3.91
N LEU A 253 -9.21 21.75 -3.34
CA LEU A 253 -9.01 21.21 -2.00
C LEU A 253 -8.31 22.23 -1.11
N ASP A 254 -8.81 22.37 0.12
CA ASP A 254 -8.17 23.14 1.18
C ASP A 254 -7.57 22.17 2.21
N TYR A 255 -6.26 22.26 2.43
CA TYR A 255 -5.57 21.49 3.46
C TYR A 255 -5.56 22.26 4.78
N SER A 256 -5.94 21.58 5.86
CA SER A 256 -5.79 22.11 7.21
C SER A 256 -4.32 22.33 7.56
N GLN A 257 -4.05 23.22 8.52
CA GLN A 257 -2.69 23.40 9.05
C GLN A 257 -2.15 22.11 9.67
N GLU A 258 -3.00 21.34 10.36
CA GLU A 258 -2.63 20.06 10.96
C GLU A 258 -2.15 19.05 9.91
N LEU A 259 -2.79 19.00 8.74
CA LEU A 259 -2.33 18.15 7.64
C LEU A 259 -1.01 18.65 7.07
N LEU A 260 -0.89 19.97 6.81
CA LEU A 260 0.35 20.58 6.32
C LEU A 260 1.52 20.34 7.26
N ASP A 261 1.28 20.28 8.57
CA ASP A 261 2.29 19.95 9.57
C ASP A 261 2.69 18.46 9.55
N GLN A 262 1.89 17.58 8.93
CA GLN A 262 2.20 16.15 8.75
C GLN A 262 2.82 15.82 7.38
N ILE A 263 2.71 16.71 6.40
CA ILE A 263 3.27 16.52 5.04
C ILE A 263 4.38 17.54 4.73
N GLY A 264 5.11 17.33 3.64
CA GLY A 264 6.24 18.18 3.25
C GLY A 264 7.60 17.51 3.38
N GLU A 265 8.66 18.31 3.31
CA GLU A 265 10.02 17.79 3.19
C GLU A 265 10.43 16.96 4.41
N GLY A 266 10.98 15.76 4.15
CA GLY A 266 11.39 14.81 5.18
C GLY A 266 10.25 14.07 5.90
N LYS A 267 8.99 14.47 5.70
CA LYS A 267 7.83 13.84 6.36
C LYS A 267 7.19 12.78 5.46
N ARG A 268 6.63 11.76 6.10
CA ARG A 268 5.92 10.65 5.45
C ARG A 268 4.64 10.37 6.24
N LEU A 269 3.55 10.09 5.53
CA LEU A 269 2.34 9.57 6.15
C LEU A 269 2.41 8.04 6.16
N ASP A 270 1.95 7.45 7.25
CA ASP A 270 1.80 6.00 7.33
C ASP A 270 0.64 5.54 6.44
N ASN A 271 0.81 4.37 5.84
CA ASN A 271 -0.23 3.74 5.04
C ASN A 271 -1.45 3.41 5.90
N GLY A 272 -2.65 3.81 5.46
CA GLY A 272 -3.88 3.61 6.21
C GLY A 272 -4.06 4.56 7.40
N SER A 273 -3.15 5.53 7.59
CA SER A 273 -3.35 6.59 8.59
C SER A 273 -4.55 7.47 8.21
N THR A 274 -5.22 8.03 9.21
CA THR A 274 -6.36 8.94 8.99
C THR A 274 -6.02 10.05 8.00
N ALA A 275 -4.85 10.68 8.11
CA ALA A 275 -4.42 11.74 7.20
C ALA A 275 -4.20 11.26 5.75
N GLU A 276 -3.64 10.06 5.55
CA GLU A 276 -3.45 9.49 4.22
C GLU A 276 -4.78 9.11 3.58
N VAL A 277 -5.63 8.40 4.32
CA VAL A 277 -6.95 7.96 3.85
C VAL A 277 -7.85 9.15 3.58
N GLU A 278 -7.84 10.17 4.46
CA GLU A 278 -8.67 11.36 4.28
C GLU A 278 -8.29 12.15 3.04
N LEU A 279 -6.99 12.41 2.85
CA LEU A 279 -6.48 13.14 1.70
C LEU A 279 -6.80 12.42 0.38
N ARG A 280 -6.60 11.10 0.34
CA ARG A 280 -6.89 10.28 -0.84
C ARG A 280 -8.40 10.18 -1.11
N GLY A 281 -9.22 9.96 -0.09
CA GLY A 281 -10.68 9.90 -0.23
C GLY A 281 -11.31 11.23 -0.62
N ALA A 282 -10.83 12.35 -0.05
CA ALA A 282 -11.27 13.69 -0.44
C ALA A 282 -10.94 14.02 -1.90
N SER A 283 -9.84 13.47 -2.42
CA SER A 283 -9.49 13.62 -3.84
C SER A 283 -10.45 12.86 -4.76
N ILE A 284 -10.96 11.71 -4.31
CA ILE A 284 -12.02 10.99 -5.03
C ILE A 284 -13.29 11.84 -5.09
N ALA A 285 -13.75 12.27 -3.92
CA ALA A 285 -14.99 13.04 -3.80
C ALA A 285 -14.95 14.35 -4.60
N VAL A 286 -13.85 15.10 -4.56
CA VAL A 286 -13.77 16.38 -5.28
C VAL A 286 -13.76 16.21 -6.79
N CYS A 287 -13.18 15.13 -7.33
CA CYS A 287 -13.25 14.85 -8.77
C CYS A 287 -14.68 14.51 -9.20
N ASP A 288 -15.44 13.75 -8.39
CA ASP A 288 -16.86 13.51 -8.63
C ASP A 288 -17.66 14.82 -8.61
N GLU A 289 -17.39 15.72 -7.65
CA GLU A 289 -18.03 17.04 -7.59
C GLU A 289 -17.66 17.93 -8.78
N ILE A 290 -16.43 17.85 -9.29
CA ILE A 290 -16.00 18.54 -10.53
C ILE A 290 -16.81 18.02 -11.72
N VAL A 291 -17.00 16.70 -11.86
CA VAL A 291 -17.83 16.11 -12.92
C VAL A 291 -19.28 16.59 -12.82
N ASP A 292 -19.87 16.56 -11.62
CA ASP A 292 -21.23 17.07 -11.39
C ASP A 292 -21.34 18.55 -11.76
N GLN A 293 -20.34 19.36 -11.42
CA GLN A 293 -20.31 20.77 -11.74
C GLN A 293 -20.15 21.02 -13.25
N MET A 294 -19.33 20.24 -13.95
CA MET A 294 -19.23 20.30 -15.41
C MET A 294 -20.56 19.95 -16.08
N ASN A 295 -21.26 18.92 -15.61
CA ASN A 295 -22.56 18.53 -16.15
C ASN A 295 -23.64 19.60 -15.92
N LYS A 296 -23.63 20.27 -14.75
CA LYS A 296 -24.49 21.44 -14.51
C LYS A 296 -24.19 22.55 -15.50
N LEU A 297 -22.92 22.90 -15.71
CA LEU A 297 -22.50 23.94 -16.65
C LEU A 297 -22.92 23.61 -18.09
N ARG A 298 -22.75 22.36 -18.54
CA ARG A 298 -23.23 21.91 -19.86
C ARG A 298 -24.74 22.08 -20.04
N ALA A 299 -25.52 21.90 -18.97
CA ALA A 299 -26.97 22.06 -18.99
C ALA A 299 -27.44 23.52 -18.89
N THR A 300 -26.68 24.40 -18.24
CA THR A 300 -27.12 25.77 -17.93
C THR A 300 -26.40 26.89 -18.69
N ASP A 301 -25.21 26.61 -19.24
CA ASP A 301 -24.37 27.59 -19.94
C ASP A 301 -24.22 27.22 -21.41
N SER A 302 -24.75 28.05 -22.30
CA SER A 302 -24.71 27.84 -23.75
C SER A 302 -23.29 27.73 -24.32
N ARG A 303 -22.26 28.22 -23.60
CA ARG A 303 -20.85 28.06 -24.01
C ARG A 303 -20.40 26.60 -24.06
N TYR A 304 -21.04 25.74 -23.27
CA TYR A 304 -20.64 24.34 -23.05
C TYR A 304 -21.70 23.32 -23.50
N ALA A 305 -22.82 23.76 -24.08
CA ALA A 305 -23.93 22.90 -24.45
C ALA A 305 -23.53 21.74 -25.38
N ASP A 306 -22.61 21.98 -26.32
CA ASP A 306 -22.13 20.99 -27.29
C ASP A 306 -20.87 20.23 -26.83
N VAL A 307 -20.35 20.52 -25.63
CA VAL A 307 -19.19 19.81 -25.10
C VAL A 307 -19.63 18.42 -24.63
N ARG A 308 -18.84 17.40 -24.96
CA ARG A 308 -19.12 16.02 -24.52
C ARG A 308 -19.02 15.87 -23.00
N GLU A 309 -19.55 14.78 -22.49
CA GLU A 309 -19.31 14.37 -21.11
C GLU A 309 -17.82 14.07 -20.88
N VAL A 310 -17.35 14.47 -19.70
CA VAL A 310 -15.99 14.23 -19.20
C VAL A 310 -16.11 13.43 -17.91
N THR A 311 -15.40 12.32 -17.85
CA THR A 311 -15.45 11.36 -16.71
C THR A 311 -14.49 11.74 -15.58
N ALA A 312 -14.66 11.16 -14.39
CA ALA A 312 -13.75 11.38 -13.26
C ALA A 312 -12.31 10.90 -13.54
N MET A 313 -12.18 9.83 -14.33
CA MET A 313 -10.89 9.40 -14.89
C MET A 313 -10.23 10.49 -15.73
N GLU A 314 -10.98 11.14 -16.64
CA GLU A 314 -10.41 12.20 -17.47
C GLU A 314 -10.06 13.46 -16.68
N VAL A 315 -10.82 13.75 -15.62
CA VAL A 315 -10.46 14.80 -14.64
C VAL A 315 -9.12 14.46 -13.99
N ASP A 316 -8.93 13.23 -13.51
CA ASP A 316 -7.66 12.79 -12.91
C ASP A 316 -6.47 13.01 -13.85
N VAL A 317 -6.59 12.48 -15.06
CA VAL A 317 -5.52 12.50 -16.07
C VAL A 317 -5.20 13.94 -16.49
N PHE A 318 -6.22 14.80 -16.64
CA PHE A 318 -6.01 16.23 -16.88
C PHE A 318 -5.26 16.90 -15.72
N VAL A 319 -5.68 16.67 -14.48
CA VAL A 319 -5.07 17.27 -13.29
C VAL A 319 -3.64 16.77 -13.08
N TRP A 320 -3.39 15.48 -13.33
CA TRP A 320 -2.05 14.90 -13.30
C TRP A 320 -1.15 15.51 -14.38
N GLY A 321 -1.66 15.67 -15.60
CA GLY A 321 -0.97 16.38 -16.69
C GLY A 321 -0.62 17.83 -16.32
N TYR A 322 -1.60 18.56 -15.77
CA TYR A 322 -1.42 19.93 -15.27
C TYR A 322 -0.29 19.99 -14.25
N ARG A 323 -0.27 19.09 -13.26
CA ARG A 323 0.80 19.01 -12.25
C ARG A 323 2.19 18.84 -12.88
N ARG A 324 2.28 18.10 -13.98
CA ARG A 324 3.56 17.85 -14.66
C ARG A 324 4.05 19.07 -15.42
N ILE A 325 3.16 19.74 -16.14
CA ILE A 325 3.46 20.97 -16.88
C ILE A 325 3.86 22.09 -15.90
N HIS A 326 3.16 22.20 -14.77
CA HIS A 326 3.35 23.26 -13.77
C HIS A 326 4.15 22.81 -12.53
N ALA A 327 5.00 21.79 -12.67
CA ALA A 327 5.66 21.14 -11.53
C ALA A 327 6.40 22.12 -10.60
N ALA A 328 7.18 23.05 -11.17
CA ALA A 328 7.96 24.02 -10.40
C ALA A 328 7.08 24.91 -9.50
N ASP A 329 5.94 25.38 -10.02
CA ASP A 329 5.03 26.24 -9.27
C ASP A 329 4.20 25.46 -8.25
N VAL A 330 3.74 24.26 -8.62
CA VAL A 330 2.94 23.39 -7.75
C VAL A 330 3.76 22.95 -6.54
N GLU A 331 4.98 22.46 -6.77
CA GLU A 331 5.85 21.96 -5.69
C GLU A 331 6.33 23.07 -4.75
N LYS A 332 6.45 24.30 -5.26
CA LYS A 332 6.81 25.46 -4.42
C LYS A 332 5.70 25.86 -3.46
N LYS A 333 4.42 25.67 -3.83
CA LYS A 333 3.28 26.17 -3.04
C LYS A 333 2.64 25.11 -2.16
N ILE A 334 2.48 23.89 -2.67
CA ILE A 334 1.73 22.84 -1.97
C ILE A 334 2.63 21.61 -1.82
N PRO A 335 2.94 21.15 -0.59
CA PRO A 335 3.60 19.87 -0.41
C PRO A 335 2.70 18.72 -0.85
N PHE A 336 3.29 17.65 -1.37
CA PHE A 336 2.58 16.39 -1.58
C PHE A 336 2.81 15.44 -0.41
N HIS A 337 1.85 14.55 -0.16
CA HIS A 337 2.03 13.51 0.83
C HIS A 337 2.98 12.43 0.31
N ARG A 338 3.79 11.85 1.19
CA ARG A 338 4.67 10.72 0.86
C ARG A 338 4.26 9.53 1.68
N THR A 339 3.68 8.54 1.04
CA THR A 339 3.36 7.24 1.65
C THR A 339 4.08 6.15 0.87
N ARG A 340 4.88 5.34 1.57
CA ARG A 340 5.41 4.09 0.98
C ARG A 340 4.26 3.10 0.99
N GLN A 341 3.75 2.75 -0.18
CA GLN A 341 2.61 1.83 -0.30
C GLN A 341 3.11 0.43 -0.71
N MET A 342 2.82 -0.56 0.14
CA MET A 342 2.43 -1.90 -0.28
C MET A 342 1.40 -2.42 0.73
N PHE A 343 0.20 -2.68 0.25
CA PHE A 343 -0.94 -3.06 1.08
C PHE A 343 -0.93 -4.56 1.33
N LYS A 344 -0.71 -4.95 2.58
CA LYS A 344 -1.14 -6.26 3.03
C LYS A 344 -1.42 -6.26 4.53
N LYS A 345 -2.70 -6.29 4.90
CA LYS A 345 -3.13 -6.83 6.19
C LYS A 345 -3.09 -8.35 6.08
N PHE A 346 -2.69 -9.04 7.15
CA PHE A 346 -2.68 -10.49 7.21
C PHE A 346 -4.11 -11.05 6.99
N ASP A 347 -4.27 -11.98 6.04
CA ASP A 347 -5.52 -12.71 5.78
C ASP A 347 -5.29 -14.22 5.93
N GLU A 348 -6.05 -14.87 6.81
CA GLU A 348 -5.88 -16.29 7.12
C GLU A 348 -6.02 -17.21 5.89
N LYS A 349 -6.97 -16.93 4.98
CA LYS A 349 -7.22 -17.78 3.81
C LYS A 349 -6.14 -17.62 2.75
N GLU A 350 -5.48 -16.47 2.73
CA GLU A 350 -4.51 -16.13 1.70
C GLU A 350 -3.07 -16.27 2.16
N ASP A 351 -2.80 -16.08 3.44
CA ASP A 351 -1.46 -16.03 3.99
C ASP A 351 -1.00 -17.35 4.56
N VAL A 352 -1.91 -18.22 5.00
CA VAL A 352 -1.56 -19.57 5.45
C VAL A 352 -1.25 -20.44 4.23
N THR A 353 0.01 -20.87 4.10
CA THR A 353 0.48 -21.76 3.04
C THR A 353 0.39 -23.24 3.43
N GLY A 354 0.27 -23.54 4.71
CA GLY A 354 -0.05 -24.87 5.20
C GLY A 354 0.11 -25.02 6.70
N ALA A 355 -0.59 -25.98 7.30
CA ALA A 355 -0.46 -26.34 8.70
C ALA A 355 0.17 -27.73 8.84
N THR A 356 1.19 -27.86 9.69
CA THR A 356 1.86 -29.13 9.96
C THR A 356 1.76 -29.48 11.44
N GLN A 357 1.15 -30.63 11.75
CA GLN A 357 1.20 -31.20 13.08
C GLN A 357 2.60 -31.77 13.35
N LEU A 358 3.20 -31.39 14.48
CA LEU A 358 4.60 -31.70 14.73
C LEU A 358 4.79 -33.09 15.35
N LYS A 359 5.85 -33.80 14.95
CA LYS A 359 6.30 -35.03 15.64
C LYS A 359 6.81 -34.71 17.04
N SER A 360 6.68 -35.63 17.99
CA SER A 360 7.06 -35.42 19.40
C SER A 360 8.53 -35.01 19.58
N SER A 361 9.45 -35.50 18.73
CA SER A 361 10.86 -35.09 18.76
C SER A 361 11.05 -33.61 18.39
N VAL A 362 10.32 -33.11 17.39
CA VAL A 362 10.36 -31.70 16.96
C VAL A 362 9.72 -30.81 18.02
N GLN A 363 8.60 -31.24 18.61
CA GLN A 363 7.95 -30.53 19.71
C GLN A 363 8.89 -30.34 20.91
N LYS A 364 9.63 -31.40 21.28
CA LYS A 364 10.66 -31.32 22.33
C LYS A 364 11.76 -30.33 21.99
N GLY A 365 12.20 -30.29 20.72
CA GLY A 365 13.19 -29.33 20.22
C GLY A 365 12.71 -27.88 20.33
N ILE A 366 11.49 -27.59 19.87
CA ILE A 366 10.90 -26.24 19.94
C ILE A 366 10.73 -25.80 21.40
N ARG A 367 10.21 -26.67 22.27
CA ARG A 367 10.09 -26.37 23.71
C ARG A 367 11.44 -26.05 24.34
N LYS A 368 12.50 -26.79 24.02
CA LYS A 368 13.86 -26.51 24.51
C LYS A 368 14.34 -25.13 24.05
N LYS A 369 14.14 -24.81 22.77
CA LYS A 369 14.52 -23.51 22.19
C LYS A 369 13.77 -22.33 22.83
N LEU A 370 12.48 -22.51 23.12
CA LEU A 370 11.68 -21.51 23.84
C LEU A 370 12.19 -21.28 25.27
N ILE A 371 12.65 -22.33 25.96
CA ILE A 371 13.26 -22.20 27.30
C ILE A 371 14.63 -21.51 27.21
N GLU A 372 15.43 -21.83 26.19
CA GLU A 372 16.72 -21.17 25.96
C GLU A 372 16.55 -19.66 25.73
N ASN A 373 15.55 -19.27 24.92
CA ASN A 373 15.27 -17.88 24.61
C ASN A 373 14.52 -17.15 25.75
N TYR A 374 13.66 -17.86 26.48
CA TYR A 374 12.82 -17.32 27.55
C TYR A 374 12.89 -18.21 28.80
N PRO A 375 13.97 -18.15 29.60
CA PRO A 375 14.17 -19.06 30.73
C PRO A 375 13.03 -19.05 31.75
N TYR A 376 12.45 -17.88 32.01
CA TYR A 376 11.32 -17.72 32.94
C TYR A 376 10.01 -18.36 32.46
N LEU A 377 9.95 -18.82 31.21
CA LEU A 377 8.80 -19.52 30.64
C LEU A 377 8.74 -20.99 31.11
N GLU A 378 9.85 -21.58 31.57
CA GLU A 378 9.95 -23.01 31.89
C GLU A 378 8.83 -23.53 32.81
N PRO A 379 8.47 -22.86 33.94
CA PRO A 379 7.41 -23.33 34.83
C PRO A 379 6.01 -23.30 34.20
N HIS A 380 5.81 -22.46 33.18
CA HIS A 380 4.52 -22.21 32.55
C HIS A 380 4.36 -22.90 31.19
N LEU A 381 5.44 -23.43 30.62
CA LEU A 381 5.42 -24.04 29.30
C LEU A 381 4.55 -25.30 29.23
N GLU A 382 4.32 -25.98 30.36
CA GLU A 382 3.36 -27.09 30.42
C GLU A 382 1.91 -26.63 30.24
N GLU A 383 1.57 -25.41 30.69
CA GLU A 383 0.26 -24.80 30.48
C GLU A 383 0.08 -24.30 29.04
N ILE A 384 1.15 -23.75 28.44
CA ILE A 384 1.09 -23.09 27.12
C ILE A 384 1.17 -24.10 25.98
N LEU A 385 2.07 -25.11 26.08
CA LEU A 385 2.30 -26.11 25.04
C LEU A 385 2.44 -27.53 25.62
N PRO A 386 1.41 -28.11 26.28
CA PRO A 386 1.52 -29.34 27.08
C PRO A 386 2.29 -30.49 26.39
N LYS A 387 3.15 -31.22 27.10
CA LYS A 387 4.01 -32.27 26.50
C LYS A 387 3.23 -33.44 25.88
N LYS A 388 2.01 -33.68 26.38
CA LYS A 388 1.15 -34.79 25.95
C LYS A 388 0.26 -34.42 24.76
N GLU A 389 0.11 -33.13 24.47
CA GLU A 389 -0.77 -32.62 23.43
C GLU A 389 0.06 -32.23 22.20
N ASN A 390 -0.47 -32.48 21.00
CA ASN A 390 0.20 -32.07 19.78
C ASN A 390 -0.12 -30.61 19.47
N PHE A 391 0.91 -29.79 19.29
CA PHE A 391 0.80 -28.44 18.74
C PHE A 391 1.28 -28.38 17.28
N LYS A 392 0.85 -27.34 16.56
CA LYS A 392 1.07 -27.22 15.12
C LYS A 392 1.86 -25.97 14.76
N VAL A 393 2.63 -26.08 13.67
CA VAL A 393 3.25 -24.94 13.01
C VAL A 393 2.43 -24.64 11.77
N ILE A 394 1.90 -23.43 11.72
CA ILE A 394 1.18 -22.88 10.58
C ILE A 394 2.20 -22.06 9.81
N LYS A 395 2.53 -22.50 8.60
CA LYS A 395 3.40 -21.78 7.69
C LYS A 395 2.58 -20.74 6.96
N CYS A 396 3.13 -19.55 6.89
CA CYS A 396 2.55 -18.44 6.17
C CYS A 396 3.45 -18.04 4.98
N LYS A 397 2.95 -17.15 4.14
CA LYS A 397 3.77 -16.43 3.14
C LYS A 397 4.88 -15.63 3.85
N ASP A 398 5.90 -15.20 3.09
CA ASP A 398 7.00 -14.36 3.59
C ASP A 398 7.85 -14.99 4.72
N HIS A 399 7.92 -16.33 4.77
CA HIS A 399 8.70 -17.09 5.77
C HIS A 399 8.26 -16.84 7.22
N ILE A 400 6.98 -16.52 7.43
CA ILE A 400 6.39 -16.44 8.75
C ILE A 400 5.93 -17.84 9.18
N GLU A 401 6.27 -18.25 10.40
CA GLU A 401 5.81 -19.49 11.03
C GLU A 401 5.05 -19.13 12.32
N LEU A 402 3.79 -19.57 12.43
CA LEU A 402 2.97 -19.39 13.63
C LEU A 402 2.94 -20.69 14.41
N LEU A 403 3.27 -20.63 15.69
CA LEU A 403 3.17 -21.76 16.60
C LEU A 403 1.82 -21.71 17.33
N ALA A 404 0.88 -22.56 16.90
CA ALA A 404 -0.43 -22.67 17.50
C ALA A 404 -0.48 -23.86 18.48
N ASP A 405 -1.05 -23.64 19.66
CA ASP A 405 -1.22 -24.68 20.67
C ASP A 405 -2.25 -25.76 20.25
N HIS A 406 -2.50 -26.72 21.13
CA HIS A 406 -3.44 -27.81 20.91
C HIS A 406 -4.90 -27.36 20.76
N LEU A 407 -5.23 -26.12 21.15
CA LEU A 407 -6.54 -25.50 20.95
C LEU A 407 -6.57 -24.60 19.70
N GLY A 408 -5.50 -24.58 18.89
CA GLY A 408 -5.36 -23.75 17.71
C GLY A 408 -5.04 -22.28 17.99
N VAL A 409 -4.74 -21.91 19.24
CA VAL A 409 -4.43 -20.52 19.60
C VAL A 409 -2.95 -20.24 19.29
N VAL A 410 -2.69 -19.18 18.52
CA VAL A 410 -1.31 -18.76 18.18
C VAL A 410 -0.61 -18.19 19.41
N ARG A 411 0.45 -18.87 19.85
CA ARG A 411 1.22 -18.50 21.06
C ARG A 411 2.52 -17.80 20.74
N PHE A 412 3.19 -18.22 19.67
CA PHE A 412 4.46 -17.68 19.22
C PHE A 412 4.47 -17.49 17.72
N VAL A 413 5.28 -16.55 17.25
CA VAL A 413 5.49 -16.22 15.84
C VAL A 413 6.98 -16.25 15.58
N LYS A 414 7.39 -16.75 14.41
CA LYS A 414 8.78 -16.73 13.97
C LYS A 414 8.82 -16.11 12.58
N THR A 415 9.77 -15.22 12.35
CA THR A 415 9.99 -14.60 11.03
C THR A 415 11.34 -15.05 10.46
N ARG A 416 11.71 -14.57 9.27
CA ARG A 416 13.03 -14.84 8.68
C ARG A 416 14.19 -14.36 9.54
N ASN A 417 14.00 -13.25 10.26
CA ASN A 417 15.06 -12.51 10.95
C ASN A 417 15.00 -12.67 12.48
N THR A 418 13.99 -13.36 12.99
CA THR A 418 13.79 -13.56 14.43
C THR A 418 13.59 -15.03 14.71
N ASP A 419 13.95 -15.46 15.92
CA ASP A 419 13.47 -16.74 16.41
C ASP A 419 12.00 -16.64 16.84
N TYR A 420 11.44 -17.70 17.43
CA TYR A 420 10.10 -17.63 18.00
C TYR A 420 9.98 -16.51 19.04
N ILE A 421 9.19 -15.48 18.74
CA ILE A 421 8.75 -14.42 19.64
C ILE A 421 7.34 -14.72 20.16
N PRO A 422 7.00 -14.37 21.42
CA PRO A 422 5.63 -14.55 21.92
C PRO A 422 4.66 -13.61 21.19
N THR A 423 3.38 -13.96 21.12
CA THR A 423 2.34 -12.98 20.77
C THR A 423 2.11 -12.01 21.94
N LEU A 424 1.55 -10.83 21.66
CA LEU A 424 1.19 -9.88 22.72
C LEU A 424 0.21 -10.50 23.73
N ARG A 425 -0.68 -11.40 23.31
CA ARG A 425 -1.61 -12.10 24.21
C ARG A 425 -0.88 -13.06 25.15
N THR A 426 0.08 -13.82 24.61
CA THR A 426 0.95 -14.66 25.44
C THR A 426 1.74 -13.80 26.43
N LEU A 427 2.31 -12.69 25.98
CA LEU A 427 3.05 -11.77 26.81
C LEU A 427 2.18 -11.10 27.89
N HIS A 428 0.94 -10.71 27.59
CA HIS A 428 0.04 -10.13 28.58
C HIS A 428 -0.29 -11.10 29.72
N LYS A 429 -0.38 -12.40 29.41
CA LYS A 429 -0.60 -13.44 30.42
C LYS A 429 0.67 -13.76 31.22
N TYR A 430 1.84 -13.69 30.57
CA TYR A 430 3.14 -13.98 31.17
C TYR A 430 4.12 -12.80 30.97
N PRO A 431 3.88 -11.64 31.60
CA PRO A 431 4.63 -10.42 31.29
C PRO A 431 6.11 -10.49 31.67
N PHE A 432 6.49 -11.39 32.57
CA PHE A 432 7.85 -11.56 33.06
C PHE A 432 8.80 -12.29 32.09
N ILE A 433 8.31 -12.77 30.94
CA ILE A 433 9.13 -13.57 30.00
C ILE A 433 10.03 -12.71 29.11
N LEU A 434 9.78 -11.40 29.04
CA LEU A 434 10.60 -10.43 28.30
C LEU A 434 11.04 -9.28 29.23
N PRO A 435 12.23 -8.70 29.03
CA PRO A 435 12.60 -7.43 29.65
C PRO A 435 11.65 -6.31 29.21
N HIS A 436 11.34 -5.38 30.12
CA HIS A 436 10.41 -4.28 29.85
C HIS A 436 11.15 -3.01 29.48
N GLN A 437 10.70 -2.33 28.44
CA GLN A 437 11.15 -0.98 28.10
C GLN A 437 9.92 -0.07 28.10
N GLN A 438 9.83 0.84 29.06
CA GLN A 438 8.68 1.73 29.19
C GLN A 438 8.93 3.03 28.43
N VAL A 439 8.00 3.38 27.55
CA VAL A 439 7.97 4.69 26.89
C VAL A 439 7.05 5.67 27.63
N ASP A 440 7.22 6.95 27.35
CA ASP A 440 6.26 7.96 27.79
C ASP A 440 4.88 7.86 27.10
N LYS A 441 3.92 8.63 27.62
CA LYS A 441 2.56 8.71 27.08
C LYS A 441 2.50 9.23 25.63
N GLY A 442 3.46 10.06 25.21
CA GLY A 442 3.49 10.65 23.88
C GLY A 442 3.79 9.62 22.79
N ALA A 443 4.62 8.63 23.10
CA ALA A 443 4.99 7.56 22.18
C ALA A 443 3.86 6.53 21.92
N ILE A 444 2.87 6.43 22.81
CA ILE A 444 1.80 5.41 22.77
C ILE A 444 1.10 5.38 21.40
N LYS A 445 0.64 6.53 20.90
CA LYS A 445 -0.11 6.61 19.64
C LYS A 445 0.70 6.07 18.45
N PHE A 446 2.00 6.38 18.41
CA PHE A 446 2.88 5.98 17.32
C PHE A 446 3.21 4.49 17.35
N ILE A 447 3.43 3.93 18.55
CA ILE A 447 3.69 2.50 18.74
C ILE A 447 2.48 1.67 18.33
N LEU A 448 1.27 2.11 18.68
CA LEU A 448 0.02 1.48 18.26
C LEU A 448 -0.24 1.55 16.75
N ASN A 449 0.56 2.35 16.02
CA ASN A 449 0.55 2.42 14.56
C ASN A 449 1.79 1.74 13.94
N GLY A 450 2.56 0.97 14.73
CA GLY A 450 3.70 0.19 14.23
C GLY A 450 5.02 0.96 14.08
N SER A 451 5.10 2.20 14.54
CA SER A 451 6.37 2.95 14.53
C SER A 451 7.42 2.31 15.43
N SER A 452 8.68 2.33 14.98
CA SER A 452 9.83 2.03 15.84
C SER A 452 9.99 3.07 16.94
N ILE A 453 10.58 2.68 18.06
CA ILE A 453 10.74 3.52 19.24
C ILE A 453 12.09 4.21 19.19
N MET A 454 12.06 5.53 19.07
CA MET A 454 13.25 6.36 19.05
C MET A 454 13.86 6.50 20.45
N CYS A 455 15.19 6.62 20.53
CA CYS A 455 15.92 6.75 21.80
C CYS A 455 15.35 7.83 22.75
N PRO A 456 14.98 9.05 22.28
CA PRO A 456 14.38 10.06 23.15
C PRO A 456 13.09 9.63 23.85
N GLY A 457 12.30 8.74 23.23
CA GLY A 457 11.08 8.20 23.83
C GLY A 457 11.33 7.18 24.94
N LEU A 458 12.57 6.71 25.08
CA LEU A 458 13.03 5.77 26.11
C LEU A 458 13.84 6.43 27.22
N THR A 459 14.23 7.70 27.05
CA THR A 459 15.01 8.49 28.02
C THR A 459 14.25 9.71 28.54
N SER A 460 12.97 9.87 28.19
CA SER A 460 12.14 10.97 28.65
C SER A 460 11.72 10.78 30.13
N PRO A 461 11.22 11.82 30.82
CA PRO A 461 10.85 11.71 32.25
C PRO A 461 9.79 10.64 32.57
N GLY A 462 8.92 10.31 31.60
CA GLY A 462 7.91 9.25 31.73
C GLY A 462 8.39 7.87 31.28
N ALA A 463 9.58 7.77 30.69
CA ALA A 463 10.17 6.53 30.24
C ALA A 463 10.92 5.81 31.37
N LYS A 464 11.01 4.48 31.27
CA LYS A 464 11.85 3.65 32.14
C LYS A 464 12.58 2.64 31.28
N LEU A 465 13.89 2.86 31.15
CA LEU A 465 14.76 1.96 30.43
C LEU A 465 15.33 0.92 31.40
N THR A 466 15.04 -0.36 31.16
CA THR A 466 15.67 -1.45 31.91
C THR A 466 17.15 -1.51 31.54
N PRO A 467 18.08 -1.43 32.50
CA PRO A 467 19.51 -1.42 32.20
C PRO A 467 20.00 -2.80 31.74
N GLN A 468 21.18 -2.84 31.10
CA GLN A 468 21.87 -4.07 30.69
C GLN A 468 21.10 -4.95 29.71
N VAL A 469 20.15 -4.39 28.95
CA VAL A 469 19.53 -5.11 27.83
C VAL A 469 20.38 -4.91 26.58
N PRO A 470 20.99 -5.99 26.02
CA PRO A 470 21.83 -5.90 24.83
C PRO A 470 21.03 -5.58 23.57
N LYS A 471 21.75 -5.10 22.55
CA LYS A 471 21.26 -5.06 21.16
C LYS A 471 20.79 -6.47 20.71
N ASP A 472 19.83 -6.51 19.79
CA ASP A 472 19.22 -7.71 19.22
C ASP A 472 18.43 -8.56 20.24
N THR A 473 18.13 -8.00 21.41
CA THR A 473 17.27 -8.63 22.42
C THR A 473 15.80 -8.29 22.16
N VAL A 474 14.92 -9.29 22.23
CA VAL A 474 13.47 -9.09 22.14
C VAL A 474 12.94 -8.55 23.47
N VAL A 475 12.15 -7.48 23.43
CA VAL A 475 11.67 -6.75 24.61
C VAL A 475 10.18 -6.47 24.56
N ALA A 476 9.57 -6.34 25.73
CA ALA A 476 8.21 -5.84 25.88
C ALA A 476 8.23 -4.31 25.94
N VAL A 477 7.50 -3.66 25.05
CA VAL A 477 7.36 -2.21 25.05
C VAL A 477 6.15 -1.84 25.91
N MET A 478 6.42 -1.32 27.10
CA MET A 478 5.42 -0.85 28.07
C MET A 478 5.16 0.64 27.86
N ALA A 479 4.07 1.15 28.42
CA ALA A 479 3.82 2.60 28.45
C ALA A 479 3.44 3.10 29.83
N GLU A 480 3.82 4.35 30.10
CA GLU A 480 3.49 5.03 31.34
C GLU A 480 1.97 4.99 31.62
N GLY A 481 1.61 4.43 32.77
CA GLY A 481 0.21 4.31 33.20
C GLY A 481 -0.58 3.18 32.53
N LYS A 482 0.07 2.27 31.81
CA LYS A 482 -0.55 1.07 31.23
C LYS A 482 0.01 -0.18 31.91
N GLN A 483 -0.88 -1.14 32.17
CA GLN A 483 -0.53 -2.41 32.82
C GLN A 483 0.03 -3.44 31.82
N HIS A 484 -0.44 -3.39 30.58
CA HIS A 484 -0.08 -4.35 29.53
C HIS A 484 0.91 -3.74 28.54
N ALA A 485 1.75 -4.60 27.95
CA ALA A 485 2.65 -4.22 26.86
C ALA A 485 1.84 -3.74 25.65
N LEU A 486 2.29 -2.66 25.00
CA LEU A 486 1.67 -2.14 23.78
C LEU A 486 2.25 -2.77 22.53
N ALA A 487 3.53 -3.18 22.60
CA ALA A 487 4.25 -3.81 21.52
C ALA A 487 5.32 -4.77 22.04
N ILE A 488 5.84 -5.58 21.12
CA ILE A 488 7.05 -6.37 21.23
C ILE A 488 8.02 -5.78 20.22
N GLY A 489 9.25 -5.56 20.64
CA GLY A 489 10.27 -4.96 19.80
C GLY A 489 11.62 -5.66 19.90
N LEU A 490 12.51 -5.33 18.98
CA LEU A 490 13.90 -5.77 18.95
C LEU A 490 14.81 -4.58 19.28
N MET A 491 15.67 -4.71 20.28
CA MET A 491 16.63 -3.66 20.63
C MET A 491 17.57 -3.38 19.45
N SER A 492 17.50 -2.19 18.87
CA SER A 492 18.41 -1.76 17.80
C SER A 492 19.75 -1.24 18.34
N MET A 493 19.76 -0.85 19.62
CA MET A 493 20.90 -0.36 20.40
C MET A 493 20.83 -0.98 21.79
N SER A 494 21.94 -1.12 22.53
CA SER A 494 21.87 -1.53 23.92
C SER A 494 21.22 -0.45 24.80
N SER A 495 20.80 -0.82 26.01
CA SER A 495 20.23 0.15 26.96
C SER A 495 21.20 1.29 27.29
N GLU A 496 22.48 0.97 27.42
CA GLU A 496 23.54 1.93 27.70
C GLU A 496 23.77 2.87 26.51
N GLU A 497 23.73 2.33 25.28
CA GLU A 497 23.85 3.11 24.05
C GLU A 497 22.66 4.06 23.87
N ILE A 498 21.42 3.58 24.12
CA ILE A 498 20.21 4.40 24.08
C ILE A 498 20.33 5.57 25.05
N GLN A 499 20.77 5.30 26.29
CA GLN A 499 20.90 6.32 27.32
C GLN A 499 22.01 7.34 27.00
N THR A 500 23.11 6.89 26.39
CA THR A 500 24.28 7.75 26.12
C THR A 500 24.13 8.55 24.82
N ILE A 501 23.68 7.92 23.74
CA ILE A 501 23.58 8.52 22.41
C ILE A 501 22.30 9.36 22.30
N ASN A 502 21.20 8.87 22.90
CA ASN A 502 19.89 9.52 22.93
C ASN A 502 19.43 10.07 21.56
N LYS A 503 19.76 9.35 20.48
CA LYS A 503 19.41 9.71 19.11
C LYS A 503 19.29 8.45 18.26
N GLY A 504 18.38 8.47 17.30
CA GLY A 504 18.15 7.35 16.39
C GLY A 504 17.11 6.35 16.89
N ASN A 505 17.03 5.22 16.21
CA ASN A 505 16.10 4.14 16.53
C ASN A 505 16.67 3.30 17.69
N GLY A 506 15.95 3.24 18.81
CA GLY A 506 16.35 2.44 19.97
C GLY A 506 15.78 1.02 19.91
N ILE A 507 14.52 0.89 19.49
CA ILE A 507 13.82 -0.41 19.42
C ILE A 507 13.01 -0.46 18.11
N GLU A 508 13.28 -1.46 17.28
CA GLU A 508 12.45 -1.78 16.11
C GLU A 508 11.16 -2.48 16.54
N SER A 509 10.01 -2.04 16.04
CA SER A 509 8.72 -2.65 16.36
C SER A 509 8.54 -3.96 15.58
N LEU A 510 8.26 -5.06 16.28
CA LEU A 510 8.04 -6.38 15.67
C LEU A 510 6.55 -6.74 15.61
N HIS A 511 5.80 -6.41 16.66
CA HIS A 511 4.39 -6.75 16.83
C HIS A 511 3.75 -5.75 17.81
N TYR A 512 2.59 -5.20 17.51
CA TYR A 512 1.91 -4.21 18.35
C TYR A 512 0.40 -4.48 18.48
N LEU A 513 -0.21 -3.85 19.48
CA LEU A 513 -1.66 -3.96 19.72
C LEU A 513 -2.45 -3.50 18.49
N ASN A 514 -3.48 -4.25 18.11
CA ASN A 514 -4.33 -4.03 16.93
C ASN A 514 -3.65 -4.20 15.56
N ASP A 515 -2.44 -4.76 15.52
CA ASP A 515 -1.88 -5.22 14.25
C ASP A 515 -2.53 -6.54 13.78
N GLY A 516 -2.13 -7.02 12.60
CA GLY A 516 -2.66 -8.27 12.04
C GLY A 516 -2.46 -9.49 12.95
N LEU A 517 -1.32 -9.58 13.65
CA LEU A 517 -1.01 -10.70 14.55
C LEU A 517 -1.84 -10.63 15.85
N TRP A 518 -2.18 -9.43 16.32
CA TRP A 518 -3.01 -9.24 17.52
C TRP A 518 -4.42 -9.78 17.31
N HIS A 519 -5.00 -9.49 16.15
CA HIS A 519 -6.32 -9.99 15.74
C HIS A 519 -6.28 -11.47 15.40
N LEU A 520 -5.18 -11.95 14.81
CA LEU A 520 -5.00 -13.37 14.52
C LEU A 520 -5.02 -14.21 15.80
N ALA A 521 -4.35 -13.74 16.86
CA ALA A 521 -4.27 -14.44 18.13
C ALA A 521 -5.60 -14.43 18.94
N GLU A 522 -6.66 -13.75 18.49
CA GLU A 522 -8.01 -13.84 19.09
C GLU A 522 -8.74 -15.12 18.76
N LYS A 523 -8.40 -15.73 17.61
CA LYS A 523 -9.15 -16.84 17.04
C LYS A 523 -8.30 -18.10 17.10
N SER A 524 -8.97 -19.22 17.31
CA SER A 524 -8.37 -20.53 17.09
C SER A 524 -8.26 -20.74 15.58
N LEU A 525 -7.03 -20.93 15.10
CA LEU A 525 -6.76 -21.40 13.75
C LEU A 525 -6.84 -22.92 13.81
N ASN A 526 -7.95 -23.53 13.38
CA ASN A 526 -8.14 -24.98 13.40
C ASN A 526 -7.87 -25.63 12.05
#